data_AF-A0A2H0MMN3-F1
#
_entry.id   AF-A0A2H0MMN3-F1
#
_cell.length_a   1.000
_cell.length_b   1.000
_cell.length_c   1.000
_cell.angle_alpha   90.00
_cell.angle_beta   90.00
_cell.angle_gamma   90.00
#
_symmetry.space_group_name_H-M   'P 1'
#
loop_
_entity.id
_entity.type
_entity.pdbx_description
1 polymer ?
#
loop_
_entity_poly.entity_id
_entity_poly.type
_entity_poly.pdbx_seq_one_letter_code
_entity_poly.pdbx_strand_id
1 'polypeptide(L)'
;MAARFGQICGLTVAGIMAFVYGFLFHQERVMTALRWVTQRLSTNWRAKIETFLEEFAKGFAVARNPAALSQVFLYSILEWALTIVSFYPLYLAYGLNTFSLQSMLILTVMVMVFVTVLPTPGFIGSFNLGVYVALHVIMKEPEAVAANFGLMAWLLNFLVILGSGLYFIFHEHLSVKKLVAVEEEGKEMNL
;
A
#
# COMPACT_ATOMS: atom_id res chain seq x y z
N MET A 1 -8.13 -10.59 -29.05
CA MET A 1 -7.26 -10.59 -27.85
C MET A 1 -7.90 -9.82 -26.69
N ALA A 2 -8.44 -8.62 -26.91
CA ALA A 2 -9.16 -7.83 -25.88
C ALA A 2 -10.38 -8.51 -25.24
N ALA A 3 -11.19 -9.26 -26.00
CA ALA A 3 -12.36 -9.97 -25.44
C ALA A 3 -11.99 -11.06 -24.41
N ARG A 4 -10.87 -11.78 -24.62
CA ARG A 4 -10.38 -12.79 -23.66
C ARG A 4 -9.81 -12.14 -22.40
N PHE A 5 -9.14 -10.99 -22.55
CA PHE A 5 -8.65 -10.19 -21.42
C PHE A 5 -9.81 -9.67 -20.57
N GLY A 6 -10.86 -9.10 -21.20
CA GLY A 6 -12.06 -8.65 -20.49
C GLY A 6 -12.78 -9.78 -19.74
N GLN A 7 -12.86 -10.98 -20.32
CA GLN A 7 -13.42 -12.16 -19.66
C GLN A 7 -12.58 -12.60 -18.46
N ILE A 8 -11.25 -12.62 -18.57
CA ILE A 8 -10.36 -12.96 -17.45
C ILE A 8 -10.52 -11.93 -16.33
N CYS A 9 -10.45 -10.64 -16.63
CA CYS A 9 -10.68 -9.58 -15.64
C CYS A 9 -12.04 -9.72 -14.97
N GLY A 10 -13.10 -9.98 -15.75
CA GLY A 10 -14.45 -10.19 -15.24
C GLY A 10 -14.55 -11.40 -14.30
N LEU A 11 -13.96 -12.53 -14.68
CA LEU A 11 -13.93 -13.75 -13.85
C LEU A 11 -13.11 -13.55 -12.57
N THR A 12 -11.97 -12.86 -12.65
CA THR A 12 -11.16 -12.53 -11.47
C THR A 12 -11.93 -11.63 -10.51
N VAL A 13 -12.56 -10.57 -11.01
CA VAL A 13 -13.37 -9.65 -10.18
C VAL A 13 -14.57 -10.39 -9.57
N ALA A 14 -15.28 -11.22 -10.35
CA ALA A 14 -16.38 -12.03 -9.85
C ALA A 14 -15.92 -13.04 -8.78
N GLY A 15 -14.77 -13.68 -8.98
CA GLY A 15 -14.16 -14.59 -8.00
C GLY A 15 -13.79 -13.88 -6.70
N ILE A 16 -13.18 -12.69 -6.79
CA ILE A 16 -12.86 -11.85 -5.62
C ILE A 16 -14.14 -11.44 -4.90
N MET A 17 -15.17 -10.98 -5.61
CA MET A 17 -16.45 -10.60 -5.01
C MET A 17 -17.14 -11.79 -4.33
N ALA A 18 -17.18 -12.96 -4.96
CA ALA A 18 -17.75 -14.17 -4.39
C ALA A 18 -16.97 -14.63 -3.15
N PHE A 19 -15.64 -14.53 -3.17
CA PHE A 19 -14.78 -14.82 -2.03
C PHE A 19 -15.05 -13.85 -0.87
N VAL A 20 -15.05 -12.54 -1.13
CA VAL A 20 -15.37 -11.49 -0.16
C VAL A 20 -16.75 -11.69 0.45
N TYR A 21 -17.77 -11.95 -0.39
CA TYR A 21 -19.12 -12.22 0.06
C TYR A 21 -19.20 -13.48 0.94
N GLY A 22 -18.62 -14.59 0.47
CA GLY A 22 -18.57 -15.85 1.23
C GLY A 22 -17.88 -15.67 2.57
N PHE A 23 -16.82 -14.88 2.62
CA PHE A 23 -16.08 -14.59 3.84
C PHE A 23 -16.87 -13.66 4.79
N LEU A 24 -17.54 -12.64 4.27
CA LEU A 24 -18.38 -11.72 5.06
C LEU A 24 -19.54 -12.47 5.75
N PHE A 25 -20.27 -13.30 5.02
CA PHE A 25 -21.50 -13.95 5.49
C PHE A 25 -21.31 -15.36 6.04
N HIS A 26 -20.25 -16.07 5.66
CA HIS A 26 -20.01 -17.47 6.02
C HIS A 26 -18.56 -17.74 6.46
N GLN A 27 -17.95 -16.79 7.17
CA GLN A 27 -16.57 -16.86 7.67
C GLN A 27 -16.19 -18.23 8.26
N GLU A 28 -17.00 -18.79 9.16
CA GLU A 28 -16.68 -20.09 9.78
C GLU A 28 -16.63 -21.24 8.77
N ARG A 29 -17.53 -21.26 7.78
CA ARG A 29 -17.56 -22.29 6.73
C ARG A 29 -16.37 -22.15 5.78
N VAL A 30 -16.05 -20.91 5.40
CA VAL A 30 -14.88 -20.61 4.57
C VAL A 30 -13.59 -20.99 5.30
N MET A 31 -13.47 -20.65 6.58
CA MET A 31 -12.32 -20.99 7.40
C MET A 31 -12.15 -22.51 7.56
N THR A 32 -13.25 -23.24 7.74
CA THR A 32 -13.23 -24.71 7.83
C THR A 32 -12.81 -25.35 6.51
N ALA A 33 -13.34 -24.87 5.38
CA ALA A 33 -12.94 -25.35 4.06
C ALA A 33 -11.46 -25.07 3.78
N LEU A 34 -10.97 -23.86 4.12
CA LEU A 34 -9.56 -23.50 3.96
C LEU A 34 -8.66 -24.35 4.85
N ARG A 35 -9.04 -24.58 6.12
CA ARG A 35 -8.32 -25.48 7.03
C ARG A 35 -8.26 -26.91 6.50
N TRP A 36 -9.33 -27.41 5.88
CA TRP A 36 -9.34 -28.72 5.25
C TRP A 36 -8.38 -28.80 4.05
N VAL A 37 -8.26 -27.73 3.26
CA VAL A 37 -7.28 -27.65 2.16
C VAL A 37 -5.85 -27.56 2.71
N THR A 38 -5.61 -26.75 3.75
CA THR A 38 -4.27 -26.57 4.33
C THR A 38 -3.76 -27.79 5.09
N GLN A 39 -4.64 -28.72 5.51
CA GLN A 39 -4.25 -30.02 6.06
C GLN A 39 -3.40 -30.87 5.10
N ARG A 40 -3.42 -30.59 3.80
CA ARG A 40 -2.59 -31.28 2.79
C ARG A 40 -1.18 -30.70 2.65
N LEU A 41 -0.88 -29.60 3.33
CA LEU A 41 0.42 -28.94 3.29
C LEU A 41 1.32 -29.43 4.42
N SER A 42 2.63 -29.23 4.28
CA SER A 42 3.56 -29.54 5.37
C SER A 42 3.32 -28.66 6.59
N THR A 43 3.67 -29.15 7.77
CA THR A 43 3.38 -28.53 9.07
C THR A 43 3.82 -27.06 9.14
N ASN A 44 4.97 -26.71 8.56
CA ASN A 44 5.48 -25.35 8.53
C ASN A 44 4.65 -24.39 7.67
N TRP A 45 4.17 -24.86 6.50
CA TRP A 45 3.31 -24.06 5.62
C TRP A 45 1.88 -23.98 6.15
N ARG A 46 1.39 -25.05 6.76
CA ARG A 46 0.09 -25.08 7.41
C ARG A 46 -0.02 -24.03 8.50
N ALA A 47 0.95 -23.97 9.42
CA ALA A 47 0.96 -22.98 10.49
C ALA A 47 0.96 -21.54 9.94
N LYS A 48 1.86 -21.24 9.00
CA LYS A 48 1.94 -19.90 8.37
C LYS A 48 0.63 -19.49 7.69
N ILE A 49 0.01 -20.40 6.95
CA ILE A 49 -1.24 -20.10 6.24
C ILE A 49 -2.40 -19.99 7.22
N GLU A 50 -2.48 -20.84 8.26
CA GLU A 50 -3.52 -20.73 9.29
C GLU A 50 -3.43 -19.39 10.03
N THR A 51 -2.23 -18.95 10.45
CA THR A 51 -2.02 -17.61 11.04
C THR A 51 -2.45 -16.49 10.11
N PHE A 52 -2.00 -16.54 8.84
CA PHE A 52 -2.40 -15.56 7.83
C PHE A 52 -3.92 -15.52 7.63
N LEU A 53 -4.57 -16.69 7.55
CA LEU A 53 -6.01 -16.80 7.37
C LEU A 53 -6.79 -16.24 8.57
N GLU A 54 -6.29 -16.43 9.78
CA GLU A 54 -6.88 -15.88 11.00
C GLU A 54 -6.74 -14.35 11.06
N GLU A 55 -5.56 -13.80 10.76
CA GLU A 55 -5.34 -12.36 10.63
C GLU A 55 -6.24 -11.76 9.55
N PHE A 56 -6.28 -12.40 8.38
CA PHE A 56 -7.17 -12.04 7.29
C PHE A 56 -8.64 -12.05 7.75
N ALA A 57 -9.04 -13.04 8.55
CA ALA A 57 -10.39 -13.13 9.07
C ALA A 57 -10.76 -12.01 10.04
N LYS A 58 -9.82 -11.61 10.91
CA LYS A 58 -9.97 -10.46 11.80
C LYS A 58 -10.21 -9.18 10.99
N GLY A 59 -9.54 -9.01 9.84
CA GLY A 59 -9.77 -7.89 8.93
C GLY A 59 -11.22 -7.82 8.40
N PHE A 60 -11.85 -8.97 8.13
CA PHE A 60 -13.26 -9.03 7.72
C PHE A 60 -14.26 -8.70 8.82
N ALA A 61 -13.87 -8.81 10.10
CA ALA A 61 -14.73 -8.39 11.21
C ALA A 61 -14.99 -6.87 11.15
N VAL A 62 -14.01 -6.07 10.72
CA VAL A 62 -14.18 -4.63 10.47
C VAL A 62 -15.15 -4.39 9.31
N ALA A 63 -15.08 -5.21 8.25
CA ALA A 63 -15.97 -5.12 7.09
C ALA A 63 -17.44 -5.45 7.39
N ARG A 64 -17.74 -6.08 8.54
CA ARG A 64 -19.12 -6.28 9.04
C ARG A 64 -19.72 -5.04 9.69
N ASN A 65 -18.91 -4.04 10.03
CA ASN A 65 -19.39 -2.76 10.53
C ASN A 65 -19.41 -1.74 9.38
N PRO A 66 -20.57 -1.43 8.79
CA PRO A 66 -20.66 -0.54 7.63
C PRO A 66 -20.18 0.88 7.93
N ALA A 67 -20.30 1.35 9.17
CA ALA A 67 -19.78 2.66 9.58
C ALA A 67 -18.25 2.67 9.69
N ALA A 68 -17.65 1.62 10.24
CA ALA A 68 -16.19 1.50 10.26
C ALA A 68 -15.63 1.34 8.84
N LEU A 69 -16.30 0.53 8.00
CA LEU A 69 -15.92 0.33 6.61
C LEU A 69 -15.99 1.64 5.80
N SER A 70 -17.04 2.46 6.00
CA SER A 70 -17.16 3.74 5.32
C SER A 70 -16.11 4.75 5.77
N GLN A 71 -15.73 4.73 7.05
CA GLN A 71 -14.62 5.54 7.56
C GLN A 71 -13.29 5.12 6.93
N VAL A 72 -12.97 3.82 6.91
CA VAL A 72 -11.75 3.31 6.26
C VAL A 72 -11.70 3.71 4.78
N PHE A 73 -12.83 3.56 4.08
CA PHE A 73 -12.94 3.97 2.69
C PHE A 73 -12.69 5.48 2.49
N LEU A 74 -13.31 6.31 3.33
CA LEU A 74 -13.14 7.77 3.29
C LEU A 74 -11.68 8.17 3.58
N TYR A 75 -11.08 7.62 4.63
CA TYR A 75 -9.69 7.89 4.98
C TYR A 75 -8.72 7.45 3.88
N SER A 76 -9.00 6.32 3.22
CA SER A 76 -8.19 5.89 2.08
C SER A 76 -8.31 6.87 0.91
N ILE A 77 -9.52 7.28 0.51
CA ILE A 77 -9.68 8.28 -0.55
C ILE A 77 -8.96 9.57 -0.20
N LEU A 78 -9.08 10.02 1.04
CA LEU A 78 -8.43 11.24 1.51
C LEU A 78 -6.91 11.12 1.46
N GLU A 79 -6.35 10.00 1.91
CA GLU A 79 -4.92 9.71 1.87
C GLU A 79 -4.38 9.69 0.45
N TRP A 80 -5.07 9.03 -0.49
CA TRP A 80 -4.73 9.06 -1.91
C TRP A 80 -4.81 10.47 -2.51
N ALA A 81 -5.88 11.22 -2.21
CA ALA A 81 -6.06 12.58 -2.71
C ALA A 81 -4.95 13.52 -2.20
N LEU A 82 -4.64 13.46 -0.91
CA LEU A 82 -3.56 14.23 -0.30
C LEU A 82 -2.20 13.84 -0.88
N THR A 83 -1.97 12.55 -1.13
CA THR A 83 -0.74 12.07 -1.79
C THR A 83 -0.58 12.67 -3.18
N ILE A 84 -1.62 12.65 -4.01
CA ILE A 84 -1.59 13.24 -5.36
C ILE A 84 -1.34 14.75 -5.28
N VAL A 85 -2.06 15.45 -4.41
CA VAL A 85 -1.93 16.90 -4.22
C VAL A 85 -0.56 17.28 -3.66
N SER A 86 0.10 16.41 -2.89
CA SER A 86 1.43 16.69 -2.35
C SER A 86 2.50 16.91 -3.41
N PHE A 87 2.31 16.39 -4.64
CA PHE A 87 3.21 16.62 -5.77
C PHE A 87 2.99 17.97 -6.45
N TYR A 88 1.83 18.61 -6.23
CA TYR A 88 1.46 19.86 -6.89
C TYR A 88 2.51 20.98 -6.75
N PRO A 89 3.07 21.27 -5.55
CA PRO A 89 4.09 22.31 -5.40
C PRO A 89 5.38 21.99 -6.17
N LEU A 90 5.76 20.71 -6.25
CA LEU A 90 6.94 20.28 -6.99
C LEU A 90 6.75 20.44 -8.50
N TYR A 91 5.56 20.12 -9.02
CA TYR A 91 5.26 20.39 -10.43
C TYR A 91 5.39 21.87 -10.78
N LEU A 92 4.94 22.76 -9.90
CA LEU A 92 5.11 24.21 -10.07
C LEU A 92 6.58 24.62 -9.99
N ALA A 93 7.32 24.10 -9.01
CA ALA A 93 8.74 24.44 -8.80
C ALA A 93 9.64 24.03 -9.97
N TYR A 94 9.34 22.89 -10.61
CA TYR A 94 10.10 22.38 -11.75
C TYR A 94 9.56 22.84 -13.11
N GLY A 95 8.44 23.59 -13.15
CA GLY A 95 7.87 24.11 -14.39
C GLY A 95 7.54 23.04 -15.41
N LEU A 96 7.00 21.89 -14.97
CA LEU A 96 6.77 20.72 -15.84
C LEU A 96 5.76 21.05 -16.95
N ASN A 97 6.08 20.68 -18.19
CA ASN A 97 5.25 20.95 -19.36
C ASN A 97 3.92 20.19 -19.31
N THR A 98 3.91 19.06 -18.62
CA THR A 98 2.78 18.13 -18.51
C THR A 98 1.83 18.41 -17.34
N PHE A 99 1.94 19.58 -16.71
CA PHE A 99 1.18 19.96 -15.52
C PHE A 99 -0.34 19.76 -15.66
N SER A 100 -0.83 18.70 -15.03
CA SER A 100 -2.24 18.30 -15.04
C SER A 100 -2.54 17.29 -13.93
N LEU A 101 -3.80 17.17 -13.52
CA LEU A 101 -4.22 16.12 -12.58
C LEU A 101 -3.89 14.71 -13.10
N GLN A 102 -4.06 14.49 -14.42
CA GLN A 102 -3.74 13.22 -15.05
C GLN A 102 -2.25 12.86 -14.92
N SER A 103 -1.35 13.84 -15.10
CA SER A 103 0.08 13.61 -14.91
C SER A 103 0.43 13.20 -13.48
N MET A 104 -0.14 13.88 -12.47
CA MET A 104 0.09 13.56 -11.06
C MET A 104 -0.47 12.19 -10.67
N LEU A 105 -1.60 11.78 -11.26
CA LEU A 105 -2.16 10.44 -11.12
C LEU A 105 -1.22 9.38 -11.69
N ILE A 106 -0.71 9.56 -12.92
CA ILE A 106 0.24 8.63 -13.54
C ILE A 106 1.51 8.54 -12.70
N LEU A 107 2.05 9.68 -12.24
CA LEU A 107 3.20 9.72 -11.34
C LEU A 107 2.96 8.89 -10.09
N THR A 108 1.85 9.15 -9.41
CA THR A 108 1.47 8.46 -8.16
C THR A 108 1.36 6.95 -8.41
N VAL A 109 0.65 6.53 -9.46
CA VAL A 109 0.49 5.11 -9.79
C VAL A 109 1.82 4.43 -10.09
N MET A 110 2.70 5.07 -10.87
CA MET A 110 4.02 4.49 -11.18
C MET A 110 4.88 4.35 -9.93
N VAL A 111 4.95 5.39 -9.08
CA VAL A 111 5.67 5.31 -7.79
C VAL A 111 5.15 4.13 -6.96
N MET A 112 3.84 3.98 -6.83
CA MET A 112 3.24 2.92 -6.02
C MET A 112 3.50 1.52 -6.59
N VAL A 113 3.43 1.35 -7.91
CA VAL A 113 3.78 0.08 -8.56
C VAL A 113 5.22 -0.31 -8.23
N PHE A 114 6.18 0.60 -8.40
CA PHE A 114 7.60 0.28 -8.16
C PHE A 114 7.92 0.09 -6.68
N VAL A 115 7.36 0.91 -5.79
CA VAL A 115 7.54 0.75 -4.34
C VAL A 115 6.98 -0.60 -3.86
N THR A 116 5.85 -1.03 -4.42
CA THR A 116 5.20 -2.30 -4.06
C THR A 116 5.96 -3.51 -4.61
N VAL A 117 6.36 -3.46 -5.88
CA VAL A 117 7.01 -4.61 -6.56
C VAL A 117 8.48 -4.75 -6.15
N LEU A 118 9.16 -3.63 -5.87
CA LEU A 118 10.58 -3.58 -5.51
C LEU A 118 10.77 -2.80 -4.21
N PRO A 119 10.43 -3.37 -3.04
CA PRO A 119 10.65 -2.69 -1.77
C PRO A 119 12.16 -2.57 -1.50
N THR A 120 12.70 -1.35 -1.64
CA THR A 120 14.11 -1.03 -1.34
C THR A 120 14.22 -0.38 0.04
N PRO A 121 15.36 -0.45 0.74
CA PRO A 121 15.53 0.22 2.02
C PRO A 121 15.20 1.72 1.92
N GLY A 122 14.26 2.18 2.75
CA GLY A 122 13.77 3.57 2.72
C GLY A 122 13.06 3.98 1.42
N PHE A 123 12.76 3.02 0.55
CA PHE A 123 12.11 3.19 -0.76
C PHE A 123 12.83 4.10 -1.76
N ILE A 124 14.08 4.52 -1.49
CA ILE A 124 14.80 5.51 -2.31
C ILE A 124 14.86 5.07 -3.78
N GLY A 125 15.32 3.85 -4.04
CA GLY A 125 15.54 3.37 -5.41
C GLY A 125 14.24 3.15 -6.16
N SER A 126 13.27 2.48 -5.53
CA SER A 126 11.98 2.18 -6.17
C SER A 126 11.10 3.40 -6.35
N PHE A 127 11.11 4.35 -5.41
CA PHE A 127 10.43 5.63 -5.56
C PHE A 127 11.00 6.41 -6.77
N ASN A 128 12.32 6.59 -6.82
CA ASN A 128 12.98 7.32 -7.91
C ASN A 128 12.77 6.65 -9.27
N LEU A 129 12.77 5.31 -9.31
CA LEU A 129 12.48 4.57 -10.53
C LEU A 129 11.04 4.81 -11.01
N GLY A 130 10.06 4.84 -10.10
CA GLY A 130 8.67 5.16 -10.44
C GLY A 130 8.51 6.59 -10.97
N VAL A 131 9.19 7.55 -10.35
CA VAL A 131 9.23 8.94 -10.85
C VAL A 131 9.86 9.02 -12.23
N TYR A 132 11.01 8.36 -12.44
CA TYR A 132 11.71 8.33 -13.71
C TYR A 132 10.83 7.75 -14.82
N VAL A 133 10.17 6.62 -14.55
CA VAL A 133 9.25 6.01 -15.53
C VAL A 133 8.08 6.92 -15.83
N ALA A 134 7.48 7.57 -14.84
CA ALA A 134 6.38 8.49 -15.07
C ALA A 134 6.79 9.74 -15.86
N LEU A 135 7.76 10.50 -15.37
CA LEU A 135 8.10 11.81 -15.91
C LEU A 135 8.93 11.68 -17.21
N HIS A 136 9.96 10.83 -17.21
CA HIS A 136 10.84 10.72 -18.37
C HIS A 136 10.32 9.73 -19.42
N VAL A 137 10.00 8.50 -19.02
CA VAL A 137 9.64 7.45 -20.00
C VAL A 137 8.26 7.70 -20.60
N ILE A 138 7.25 8.00 -19.76
CA ILE A 138 5.86 8.19 -20.20
C ILE A 138 5.63 9.64 -20.67
N MET A 139 5.96 10.63 -19.83
CA MET A 139 5.63 12.05 -20.08
C MET A 139 6.67 12.81 -20.90
N LYS A 140 7.83 12.20 -21.18
CA LYS A 140 8.90 12.76 -22.02
C LYS A 140 9.54 14.05 -21.47
N GLU A 141 9.45 14.28 -20.16
CA GLU A 141 10.24 15.32 -19.50
C GLU A 141 11.74 14.99 -19.57
N PRO A 142 12.64 15.99 -19.53
CA PRO A 142 14.08 15.75 -19.58
C PRO A 142 14.55 14.84 -18.43
N GLU A 143 15.49 13.94 -18.73
CA GLU A 143 16.01 12.96 -17.75
C GLU A 143 16.52 13.65 -16.47
N ALA A 144 17.31 14.72 -16.62
CA ALA A 144 17.83 15.48 -15.49
C ALA A 144 16.71 16.10 -14.62
N VAL A 145 15.59 16.50 -15.23
CA VAL A 145 14.42 17.02 -14.51
C VAL A 145 13.76 15.90 -13.72
N ALA A 146 13.52 14.74 -14.34
CA ALA A 146 12.90 13.59 -13.66
C ALA A 146 13.76 13.07 -12.49
N ALA A 147 15.08 12.98 -12.66
CA ALA A 147 16.00 12.54 -11.61
C ALA A 147 16.02 13.52 -10.43
N ASN A 148 16.14 14.83 -10.69
CA ASN A 148 16.14 15.83 -9.63
C ASN A 148 14.78 15.93 -8.93
N PHE A 149 13.68 15.87 -9.69
CA PHE A 149 12.33 15.84 -9.14
C PHE A 149 12.15 14.67 -8.19
N GLY A 150 12.55 13.46 -8.61
CA GLY A 150 12.41 12.25 -7.81
C GLY A 150 13.17 12.33 -6.49
N LEU A 151 14.41 12.81 -6.54
CA LEU A 151 15.23 12.99 -5.35
C LEU A 151 14.61 14.00 -4.37
N MET A 152 14.14 15.16 -4.87
CA MET A 152 13.53 16.18 -4.01
C MET A 152 12.19 15.73 -3.45
N ALA A 153 11.35 15.07 -4.26
CA ALA A 153 10.07 14.52 -3.82
C ALA A 153 10.26 13.50 -2.69
N TRP A 154 11.20 12.56 -2.88
CA TRP A 154 11.54 11.57 -1.85
C TRP A 154 12.08 12.25 -0.59
N LEU A 155 13.03 13.18 -0.73
CA LEU A 155 13.68 13.85 0.39
C LEU A 155 12.67 14.64 1.22
N LEU A 156 11.77 15.40 0.59
CA LEU A 156 10.73 16.16 1.28
C LEU A 156 9.79 15.23 2.05
N ASN A 157 9.33 14.14 1.43
CA ASN A 157 8.47 13.17 2.09
C ASN A 157 9.18 12.50 3.27
N PHE A 158 10.42 12.06 3.08
CA PHE A 158 11.25 11.45 4.10
C PHE A 158 11.48 12.39 5.28
N LEU A 159 11.81 13.66 5.04
CA LEU A 159 12.03 14.66 6.10
C LEU A 159 10.76 14.96 6.90
N VAL A 160 9.59 15.00 6.26
CA VAL A 160 8.32 15.19 6.97
C VAL A 160 8.00 14.00 7.87
N ILE A 161 8.18 12.77 7.36
CA ILE A 161 7.93 11.55 8.14
C ILE A 161 8.94 11.43 9.29
N LEU A 162 10.23 11.58 9.00
CA LEU A 162 11.28 11.49 10.00
C LEU A 162 11.15 12.60 11.05
N GLY A 163 10.92 13.83 10.60
CA GLY A 163 10.76 15.00 11.47
C GLY A 163 9.54 14.86 12.39
N SER A 164 8.40 14.41 11.87
CA SER A 164 7.22 14.18 12.70
C SER A 164 7.42 13.03 13.69
N GLY A 165 8.04 11.92 13.27
CA GLY A 165 8.39 10.82 14.17
C GLY A 165 9.33 11.24 15.30
N LEU A 166 10.40 11.97 14.98
CA LEU A 166 11.33 12.50 15.98
C LEU A 166 10.64 13.48 16.92
N TYR A 167 9.80 14.38 16.39
CA TYR A 167 9.02 15.31 17.20
C TYR A 167 8.19 14.58 18.26
N PHE A 168 7.44 13.55 17.88
CA PHE A 168 6.65 12.78 18.85
C PHE A 168 7.51 12.01 19.85
N ILE A 169 8.64 11.42 19.43
CA ILE A 169 9.57 10.74 20.35
C ILE A 169 10.07 11.68 21.45
N PHE A 170 10.54 12.87 21.07
CA PHE A 170 11.09 13.84 22.02
C PHE A 170 10.01 14.54 22.84
N HIS A 171 8.90 14.94 22.21
CA HIS A 171 7.84 15.69 22.88
C HIS A 171 7.05 14.83 23.86
N GLU A 172 6.70 13.60 23.48
CA GLU A 172 5.90 12.69 24.32
C GLU A 172 6.76 11.80 25.23
N HIS A 173 8.08 12.02 25.27
CA HIS A 173 9.04 11.22 26.04
C HIS A 173 8.90 9.72 25.78
N LEU A 174 8.54 9.35 24.54
CA LEU A 174 8.37 7.97 24.14
C LEU A 174 9.75 7.31 24.14
N SER A 175 9.96 6.40 25.08
CA SER A 175 11.18 5.61 25.11
C SER A 175 11.23 4.72 23.87
N VAL A 176 12.24 4.90 23.02
CA VAL A 176 12.52 4.02 21.87
C VAL A 176 12.61 2.56 22.32
N LYS A 177 13.18 2.31 23.51
CA LYS A 177 13.25 0.97 24.10
C LYS A 177 11.87 0.37 24.39
N LYS A 178 10.92 1.20 24.84
CA LYS A 178 9.53 0.77 25.08
C LYS A 178 8.79 0.50 23.77
N LEU A 179 9.05 1.29 22.73
CA LEU A 179 8.49 1.04 21.39
C LEU A 179 9.01 -0.28 20.80
N VAL A 180 10.30 -0.55 20.92
CA VAL A 180 10.90 -1.84 20.48
C VAL A 180 10.33 -3.01 21.27
N ALA A 181 10.20 -2.88 22.60
CA ALA A 181 9.61 -3.94 23.43
C ALA A 181 8.14 -4.24 23.04
N VAL A 182 7.33 -3.21 22.76
CA VAL A 182 5.95 -3.39 22.28
C VAL A 182 5.92 -4.05 20.89
N GLU A 183 6.87 -3.76 20.01
CA GLU A 183 6.98 -4.42 18.71
C GLU A 183 7.37 -5.90 18.85
N GLU A 184 8.30 -6.22 19.75
CA GLU A 184 8.72 -7.60 20.04
C GLU A 184 7.59 -8.41 20.69
N GLU A 185 6.90 -7.88 21.70
CA GLU A 185 5.73 -8.51 22.31
C GLU A 185 4.59 -8.70 21.29
N GLY A 186 4.40 -7.73 20.39
CA GLY A 186 3.45 -7.84 19.27
C GLY A 186 3.81 -8.93 18.27
N LYS A 187 5.10 -9.20 18.04
CA LYS A 187 5.54 -10.32 17.19
C LYS A 187 5.40 -11.67 17.90
N GLU A 188 5.68 -11.73 19.19
CA GLU A 188 5.55 -12.97 19.98
C GLU A 188 4.09 -13.39 20.20
N MET A 189 3.15 -12.45 20.36
CA MET A 189 1.71 -12.77 20.44
C MET A 189 1.09 -13.23 19.10
N ASN A 190 1.79 -13.06 17.99
CA ASN A 190 1.37 -13.48 16.65
C ASN A 190 2.13 -14.73 16.14
N LEU A 191 2.97 -15.35 16.99
CA LEU A 191 3.66 -16.64 16.77
C LEU A 191 3.06 -17.74 17.64
#